data_AF-A0A0A9XUR3-F1
#
_entry.id   AF-A0A0A9XUR3-F1
#
_cell.length_a   1.000
_cell.length_b   1.000
_cell.length_c   1.000
_cell.angle_alpha   90.00
_cell.angle_beta   90.00
_cell.angle_gamma   90.00
#
_symmetry.space_group_name_H-M   'P 1'
#
loop_
_entity.id
_entity.type
_entity.pdbx_description
1 polymer ?
#
loop_
_entity_poly.entity_id
_entity_poly.type
_entity_poly.pdbx_seq_one_letter_code
_entity_poly.pdbx_strand_id
1 'polypeptide(L)'
;MPSQRALKNVHGALFTDLTPVQKKKQEAMHYGITIPPTREMRFEQKHPLLVSALRQLNEQPKGFPFWYKKYPTRRHAYVHRFSIPSEMLEGYSDNIKKALSYEMMSNQEKQAAEEAMYMERYAEHDFDTTSDAVLAVKRALKVRRMRNHLLTNPHNNICKMILGFTEHSLKCALRRLRKRDFKKYW
;
A
#
# COMPACT_ATOMS: atom_id res chain seq x y z
N MET A 1 -6.16 38.96 -8.41
CA MET A 1 -5.55 37.65 -8.05
C MET A 1 -6.57 36.84 -7.27
N PRO A 2 -6.62 35.50 -7.43
CA PRO A 2 -7.49 34.67 -6.59
C PRO A 2 -7.06 34.74 -5.12
N SER A 3 -8.02 34.62 -4.19
CA SER A 3 -7.78 34.65 -2.73
C SER A 3 -6.83 33.54 -2.28
N GLN A 4 -6.93 32.35 -2.89
CA GLN A 4 -6.01 31.23 -2.71
C GLN A 4 -5.18 31.02 -3.98
N ARG A 5 -3.85 30.95 -3.84
CA ARG A 5 -2.96 30.65 -4.97
C ARG A 5 -3.18 29.22 -5.46
N ALA A 6 -3.36 29.08 -6.77
CA ALA A 6 -3.56 27.76 -7.38
C ALA A 6 -2.33 26.86 -7.23
N LEU A 7 -2.57 25.58 -6.98
CA LEU A 7 -1.53 24.55 -6.94
C LEU A 7 -1.17 24.13 -8.37
N LYS A 8 0.13 24.00 -8.62
CA LYS A 8 0.67 23.58 -9.92
C LYS A 8 1.43 22.26 -9.77
N ASN A 9 1.42 21.44 -10.82
CA ASN A 9 2.37 20.33 -10.95
C ASN A 9 3.75 20.86 -11.40
N VAL A 10 4.75 19.97 -11.52
CA VAL A 10 6.11 20.32 -11.99
C VAL A 10 6.12 21.04 -13.35
N HIS A 11 5.13 20.77 -14.21
CA HIS A 11 5.02 21.35 -15.54
C HIS A 11 4.20 22.63 -15.60
N GLY A 12 3.79 23.18 -14.44
CA GLY A 12 3.01 24.41 -14.35
C GLY A 12 1.51 24.23 -14.62
N ALA A 13 1.04 23.00 -14.88
CA ALA A 13 -0.38 22.72 -15.05
C ALA A 13 -1.11 22.84 -13.72
N LEU A 14 -2.26 23.51 -13.76
CA LEU A 14 -3.08 23.78 -12.60
C LEU A 14 -3.85 22.53 -12.16
N PHE A 15 -3.83 22.24 -10.87
CA PHE A 15 -4.69 21.25 -10.24
C PHE A 15 -5.56 21.98 -9.20
N THR A 16 -6.85 22.06 -9.48
CA THR A 16 -7.84 22.61 -8.55
C THR A 16 -8.22 21.59 -7.48
N ASP A 17 -8.24 20.31 -7.84
CA ASP A 17 -8.59 19.18 -6.98
C ASP A 17 -7.95 17.89 -7.52
N LEU A 18 -8.04 16.79 -6.76
CA LEU A 18 -7.76 15.45 -7.27
C LEU A 18 -8.69 15.07 -8.41
N THR A 19 -8.19 14.29 -9.35
CA THR A 19 -9.04 13.67 -10.37
C THR A 19 -9.99 12.64 -9.73
N PRO A 20 -11.15 12.34 -10.34
CA PRO A 20 -12.09 11.34 -9.80
C PRO A 20 -11.44 9.98 -9.52
N VAL A 21 -10.49 9.55 -10.37
CA VAL A 21 -9.72 8.32 -10.16
C VAL A 21 -8.84 8.40 -8.91
N GLN A 22 -8.17 9.52 -8.70
CA GLN A 22 -7.34 9.73 -7.51
C GLN A 22 -8.18 9.78 -6.23
N LYS A 23 -9.37 10.41 -6.28
CA LYS A 23 -10.34 10.43 -5.17
C LYS A 23 -10.81 9.02 -4.84
N LYS A 24 -11.26 8.24 -5.84
CA LYS A 24 -11.68 6.85 -5.66
C LYS A 24 -10.59 5.98 -5.02
N LYS A 25 -9.32 6.19 -5.38
CA LYS A 25 -8.19 5.46 -4.77
C LYS A 25 -7.90 5.92 -3.34
N GLN A 26 -8.04 7.22 -3.04
CA GLN A 26 -7.95 7.74 -1.68
C GLN A 26 -9.08 7.18 -0.80
N GLU A 27 -10.32 7.20 -1.29
CA GLU A 27 -11.48 6.64 -0.60
C GLU A 27 -11.31 5.14 -0.35
N ALA A 28 -10.90 4.36 -1.35
CA ALA A 28 -10.62 2.94 -1.18
C ALA A 28 -9.57 2.67 -0.08
N MET A 29 -8.52 3.49 0.01
CA MET A 29 -7.54 3.42 1.10
C MET A 29 -8.12 3.81 2.46
N HIS A 30 -9.21 4.57 2.54
CA HIS A 30 -9.83 4.84 3.84
C HIS A 30 -10.79 3.73 4.29
N TYR A 31 -11.50 3.11 3.34
CA TYR A 31 -12.53 2.10 3.60
C TYR A 31 -11.98 0.71 3.94
N GLY A 32 -10.87 0.28 3.33
CA GLY A 32 -10.35 -1.06 3.61
C GLY A 32 -9.42 -1.61 2.54
N ILE A 33 -8.40 -2.32 2.99
CA ILE A 33 -7.48 -3.06 2.12
C ILE A 33 -7.48 -4.52 2.56
N THR A 34 -7.61 -5.42 1.60
CA THR A 34 -7.61 -6.87 1.83
C THR A 34 -6.41 -7.51 1.16
N ILE A 35 -5.90 -8.60 1.74
CA ILE A 35 -4.91 -9.45 1.08
C ILE A 35 -5.59 -10.14 -0.11
N PRO A 36 -4.99 -10.14 -1.31
CA PRO A 36 -5.60 -10.81 -2.45
C PRO A 36 -5.62 -12.33 -2.25
N PRO A 37 -6.69 -13.02 -2.68
CA PRO A 37 -6.83 -14.47 -2.52
C PRO A 37 -5.74 -15.25 -3.29
N THR A 38 -5.13 -14.62 -4.29
CA THR A 38 -4.00 -15.19 -5.03
C THR A 38 -2.80 -15.51 -4.14
N ARG A 39 -2.61 -14.80 -3.02
CA ARG A 39 -1.55 -15.12 -2.06
C ARG A 39 -1.82 -16.43 -1.35
N GLU A 40 -3.06 -16.64 -0.91
CA GLU A 40 -3.46 -17.89 -0.25
C GLU A 40 -3.31 -19.05 -1.21
N MET A 41 -3.80 -18.94 -2.44
CA MET A 41 -3.62 -19.98 -3.46
C MET A 41 -2.16 -20.34 -3.70
N ARG A 42 -1.26 -19.34 -3.81
CA ARG A 42 0.19 -19.59 -3.99
C ARG A 42 0.82 -20.26 -2.77
N PHE A 43 0.40 -19.88 -1.58
CA PHE A 43 0.87 -20.47 -0.34
C PHE A 43 0.42 -21.93 -0.21
N GLU A 44 -0.84 -22.22 -0.54
CA GLU A 44 -1.39 -23.58 -0.60
C GLU A 44 -0.64 -24.48 -1.58
N GLN A 45 -0.35 -23.97 -2.77
CA GLN A 45 0.37 -24.71 -3.81
C GLN A 45 1.83 -24.98 -3.43
N LYS A 46 2.53 -24.00 -2.86
CA LYS A 46 3.97 -24.12 -2.55
C LYS A 46 4.26 -24.83 -1.24
N HIS A 47 3.37 -24.73 -0.26
CA HIS A 47 3.61 -25.20 1.11
C HIS A 47 2.42 -25.98 1.68
N PRO A 48 2.01 -27.10 1.04
CA PRO A 48 0.81 -27.84 1.42
C PRO A 48 0.86 -28.39 2.86
N LEU A 49 2.04 -28.75 3.38
CA LEU A 49 2.19 -29.22 4.76
C LEU A 49 1.87 -28.13 5.79
N LEU A 50 2.34 -26.89 5.58
CA LEU A 50 2.05 -25.77 6.48
C LEU A 50 0.57 -25.41 6.44
N VAL A 51 -0.05 -25.49 5.27
CA VAL A 51 -1.48 -25.24 5.09
C VAL A 51 -2.30 -26.31 5.81
N SER A 52 -1.93 -27.58 5.67
CA SER A 52 -2.56 -28.68 6.40
C SER A 52 -2.52 -28.44 7.91
N ALA A 53 -1.36 -28.07 8.45
CA ALA A 53 -1.21 -27.73 9.87
C ALA A 53 -2.11 -26.55 10.28
N LEU A 54 -2.18 -25.49 9.46
CA LEU A 54 -3.07 -24.36 9.73
C LEU A 54 -4.55 -24.74 9.70
N ARG A 55 -4.96 -25.62 8.78
CA ARG A 55 -6.35 -26.10 8.67
C ARG A 55 -6.73 -27.00 9.86
N GLN A 56 -5.83 -27.85 10.32
CA GLN A 56 -6.06 -28.70 11.51
C GLN A 56 -6.16 -27.88 12.79
N LEU A 57 -5.40 -26.78 12.89
CA LEU A 57 -5.35 -25.88 14.04
C LEU A 57 -6.26 -24.65 13.87
N ASN A 58 -7.27 -24.74 13.00
CA ASN A 58 -8.17 -23.62 12.76
C ASN A 58 -8.93 -23.28 14.05
N GLU A 59 -9.04 -21.98 14.36
CA GLU A 59 -9.70 -21.41 15.54
C GLU A 59 -9.01 -21.70 16.88
N GLN A 60 -7.92 -22.46 16.89
CA GLN A 60 -7.13 -22.73 18.08
C GLN A 60 -5.98 -21.72 18.22
N PRO A 61 -5.60 -21.34 19.47
CA PRO A 61 -4.39 -20.56 19.71
C PRO A 61 -3.16 -21.33 19.22
N LYS A 62 -2.37 -20.72 18.33
CA LYS A 62 -1.20 -21.38 17.74
C LYS A 62 0.06 -20.99 18.49
N GLY A 63 0.73 -21.97 19.10
CA GLY A 63 2.03 -21.75 19.77
C GLY A 63 3.20 -21.59 18.78
N PHE A 64 3.13 -22.23 17.61
CA PHE A 64 4.13 -22.12 16.55
C PHE A 64 3.54 -21.42 15.30
N PRO A 65 4.26 -20.46 14.70
CA PRO A 65 3.74 -19.66 13.59
C PRO A 65 3.82 -20.38 12.24
N PHE A 66 2.97 -21.39 12.00
CA PHE A 66 2.93 -22.14 10.73
C PHE A 66 2.67 -21.28 9.48
N TRP A 67 2.17 -20.06 9.65
CA TRP A 67 1.90 -19.07 8.59
C TRP A 67 3.14 -18.26 8.16
N TYR A 68 4.33 -18.48 8.73
CA TYR A 68 5.51 -17.64 8.49
C TYR A 68 5.89 -17.51 7.01
N LYS A 69 5.70 -18.56 6.19
CA LYS A 69 5.95 -18.51 4.73
C LYS A 69 4.90 -17.74 3.95
N LYS A 70 3.69 -17.53 4.50
CA LYS A 70 2.64 -16.69 3.88
C LYS A 70 2.98 -15.20 3.96
N TYR A 71 3.78 -14.79 4.95
CA TYR A 71 4.18 -13.40 5.17
C TYR A 71 5.71 -13.27 5.17
N PRO A 72 6.36 -13.37 4.00
CA PRO A 72 7.82 -13.44 3.89
C PRO A 72 8.52 -12.16 4.37
N THR A 73 7.84 -11.03 4.33
CA THR A 73 8.33 -9.77 4.90
C THR A 73 7.26 -9.12 5.76
N ARG A 74 7.68 -8.28 6.71
CA ARG A 74 6.77 -7.51 7.58
C ARG A 74 5.71 -6.73 6.81
N ARG A 75 6.06 -6.21 5.62
CA ARG A 75 5.11 -5.46 4.79
C ARG A 75 3.97 -6.30 4.23
N HIS A 76 4.08 -7.63 4.18
CA HIS A 76 3.02 -8.49 3.62
C HIS A 76 1.82 -8.62 4.56
N ALA A 77 2.00 -8.44 5.86
CA ALA A 77 0.88 -8.38 6.81
C ALA A 77 0.42 -6.93 6.92
N TYR A 78 -0.63 -6.56 6.18
CA TYR A 78 -1.15 -5.18 6.14
C TYR A 78 -2.65 -5.05 6.45
N VAL A 79 -3.30 -6.15 6.83
CA VAL A 79 -4.74 -6.16 7.17
C VAL A 79 -4.96 -5.66 8.60
N HIS A 80 -4.10 -6.07 9.53
CA HIS A 80 -4.13 -5.65 10.92
C HIS A 80 -2.99 -4.69 11.25
N ARG A 81 -3.14 -3.96 12.35
CA ARG A 81 -2.12 -3.04 12.87
C ARG A 81 -0.81 -3.77 13.16
N PHE A 82 0.29 -3.02 13.11
CA PHE A 82 1.63 -3.47 13.47
C PHE A 82 2.16 -4.70 12.68
N SER A 83 1.58 -4.96 11.51
CA SER A 83 1.93 -6.11 10.68
C SER A 83 1.68 -7.47 11.34
N ILE A 84 0.57 -7.56 12.08
CA ILE A 84 0.14 -8.81 12.71
C ILE A 84 -0.63 -9.67 11.68
N PRO A 85 -0.23 -10.93 11.45
CA PRO A 85 -0.98 -11.87 10.63
C PRO A 85 -2.35 -12.23 11.23
N SER A 86 -3.35 -12.48 10.38
CA SER A 86 -4.68 -12.87 10.85
C SER A 86 -4.66 -14.16 11.68
N GLU A 87 -3.83 -15.11 11.27
CA GLU A 87 -3.68 -16.42 11.92
C GLU A 87 -3.13 -16.32 13.34
N MET A 88 -2.41 -15.24 13.64
CA MET A 88 -1.88 -14.96 14.98
C MET A 88 -2.97 -14.46 15.94
N LEU A 89 -4.07 -13.91 15.43
CA LEU A 89 -5.17 -13.37 16.24
C LEU A 89 -6.24 -14.42 16.54
N GLU A 90 -6.08 -15.65 16.05
CA GLU A 90 -6.95 -16.77 16.39
C GLU A 90 -6.83 -17.12 17.88
N GLY A 91 -7.97 -17.39 18.53
CA GLY A 91 -8.03 -17.65 19.98
C GLY A 91 -8.02 -16.40 20.88
N TYR A 92 -7.75 -15.20 20.34
CA TYR A 92 -7.92 -13.95 21.08
C TYR A 92 -9.37 -13.45 21.07
N SER A 93 -9.72 -12.64 22.07
CA SER A 93 -11.05 -12.03 22.18
C SER A 93 -11.34 -11.06 21.03
N ASP A 94 -12.62 -10.90 20.70
CA ASP A 94 -13.04 -10.00 19.62
C ASP A 94 -12.69 -8.53 19.89
N ASN A 95 -12.57 -8.15 21.16
CA ASN A 95 -12.10 -6.82 21.55
C ASN A 95 -10.66 -6.58 21.09
N ILE A 96 -9.77 -7.58 21.22
CA ILE A 96 -8.37 -7.49 20.78
C ILE A 96 -8.32 -7.46 19.24
N LYS A 97 -9.09 -8.33 18.57
CA LYS A 97 -9.19 -8.33 17.10
C LYS A 97 -9.67 -6.99 16.57
N LYS A 98 -10.68 -6.39 17.20
CA LYS A 98 -11.21 -5.07 16.86
C LYS A 98 -10.19 -3.96 17.11
N ALA A 99 -9.44 -3.99 18.22
CA ALA A 99 -8.42 -3.01 18.54
C ALA A 99 -7.25 -3.00 17.52
N LEU A 100 -6.96 -4.16 16.93
CA LEU A 100 -5.92 -4.34 15.91
C LEU A 100 -6.45 -4.29 14.48
N SER A 101 -7.75 -4.06 14.30
CA SER A 101 -8.38 -4.02 12.99
C SER A 101 -7.91 -2.84 12.13
N TYR A 102 -8.19 -2.94 10.84
CA TYR A 102 -7.95 -1.88 9.86
C TYR A 102 -8.59 -0.53 10.24
N GLU A 103 -9.78 -0.56 10.85
CA GLU A 103 -10.50 0.64 11.24
C GLU A 103 -9.73 1.47 12.27
N MET A 104 -9.00 0.79 13.14
CA MET A 104 -8.18 1.39 14.21
C MET A 104 -6.79 1.83 13.74
N MET A 105 -6.47 1.66 12.45
CA MET A 105 -5.21 2.12 11.87
C MET A 105 -5.16 3.65 11.78
N SER A 106 -4.01 4.21 12.11
CA SER A 106 -3.66 5.58 11.76
C SER A 106 -3.63 5.78 10.24
N ASN A 107 -3.77 7.03 9.79
CA ASN A 107 -3.65 7.36 8.37
C ASN A 107 -2.29 6.94 7.78
N GLN A 108 -1.22 6.94 8.58
CA GLN A 108 0.10 6.48 8.12
C GLN A 108 0.12 4.97 7.90
N GLU A 109 -0.48 4.20 8.81
CA GLU A 109 -0.62 2.74 8.66
C GLU A 109 -1.47 2.38 7.44
N LYS A 110 -2.61 3.06 7.22
CA LYS A 110 -3.46 2.83 6.03
C LYS A 110 -2.72 3.12 4.72
N GLN A 111 -1.93 4.19 4.69
CA GLN A 111 -1.07 4.50 3.53
C GLN A 111 0.03 3.45 3.32
N ALA A 112 0.64 2.94 4.39
CA ALA A 112 1.64 1.89 4.31
C ALA A 112 1.02 0.56 3.84
N ALA A 113 -0.21 0.26 4.24
CA ALA A 113 -0.97 -0.88 3.78
C ALA A 113 -1.29 -0.81 2.28
N GLU A 114 -1.68 0.37 1.79
CA GLU A 114 -1.93 0.59 0.35
C GLU A 114 -0.65 0.43 -0.46
N GLU A 115 0.44 1.01 0.03
CA GLU A 115 1.77 0.86 -0.58
C GLU A 115 2.17 -0.62 -0.64
N ALA A 116 2.01 -1.37 0.45
CA ALA A 116 2.33 -2.79 0.50
C ALA A 116 1.48 -3.64 -0.45
N MET A 117 0.17 -3.41 -0.52
CA MET A 117 -0.74 -4.11 -1.43
C MET A 117 -0.31 -3.95 -2.90
N TYR A 118 0.01 -2.74 -3.33
CA TYR A 118 0.46 -2.53 -4.70
C TYR A 118 1.89 -3.01 -4.93
N MET A 119 2.79 -2.86 -3.95
CA MET A 119 4.15 -3.38 -4.05
C MET A 119 4.14 -4.89 -4.28
N GLU A 120 3.38 -5.64 -3.49
CA GLU A 120 3.23 -7.09 -3.66
C GLU A 120 2.75 -7.48 -5.06
N ARG A 121 1.80 -6.71 -5.61
CA ARG A 121 1.24 -6.99 -6.94
C ARG A 121 2.27 -6.82 -8.07
N TYR A 122 3.15 -5.83 -7.96
CA TYR A 122 4.06 -5.43 -9.03
C TYR A 122 5.51 -5.88 -8.80
N ALA A 123 5.85 -6.35 -7.61
CA ALA A 123 7.14 -6.92 -7.26
C ALA A 123 7.43 -8.18 -8.07
N GLU A 124 8.69 -8.35 -8.46
CA GLU A 124 9.16 -9.56 -9.14
C GLU A 124 9.31 -10.73 -8.17
N HIS A 125 9.65 -10.44 -6.91
CA HIS A 125 9.79 -11.39 -5.81
C HIS A 125 9.54 -10.70 -4.46
N ASP A 126 9.41 -11.47 -3.38
CA ASP A 126 8.95 -10.98 -2.06
C ASP A 126 9.79 -9.81 -1.47
N PHE A 127 11.09 -9.78 -1.75
CA PHE A 127 12.02 -8.74 -1.27
C PHE A 127 12.29 -7.61 -2.28
N ASP A 128 11.60 -7.58 -3.41
CA ASP A 128 11.82 -6.57 -4.44
C ASP A 128 11.31 -5.21 -3.97
N THR A 129 12.21 -4.23 -3.99
CA THR A 129 11.90 -2.84 -3.61
C THR A 129 12.41 -1.81 -4.61
N THR A 130 13.13 -2.26 -5.64
CA THR A 130 13.92 -1.43 -6.54
C THR A 130 13.55 -1.60 -8.00
N SER A 131 12.73 -2.60 -8.36
CA SER A 131 12.19 -2.71 -9.71
C SER A 131 11.42 -1.45 -10.12
N ASP A 132 11.42 -1.15 -11.42
CA ASP A 132 10.86 0.10 -11.92
C ASP A 132 9.35 0.20 -11.67
N ALA A 133 8.63 -0.93 -11.72
CA ALA A 133 7.19 -0.99 -11.43
C ALA A 133 6.91 -0.66 -9.96
N VAL A 134 7.64 -1.29 -9.04
CA VAL A 134 7.54 -1.04 -7.59
C VAL A 134 7.87 0.41 -7.27
N LEU A 135 8.98 0.93 -7.81
CA LEU A 135 9.36 2.33 -7.60
C LEU A 135 8.32 3.30 -8.16
N ALA A 136 7.81 3.06 -9.36
CA ALA A 136 6.78 3.92 -9.97
C ALA A 136 5.54 4.00 -9.09
N VAL A 137 5.03 2.87 -8.60
CA VAL A 137 3.83 2.85 -7.76
C VAL A 137 4.06 3.55 -6.41
N LYS A 138 5.18 3.27 -5.72
CA LYS A 138 5.52 3.96 -4.45
C LYS A 138 5.58 5.48 -4.62
N ARG A 139 6.21 5.95 -5.71
CA ARG A 139 6.30 7.38 -6.02
C ARG A 139 4.92 7.95 -6.36
N ALA A 140 4.10 7.25 -7.12
CA ALA A 140 2.74 7.68 -7.47
C ALA A 140 1.84 7.84 -6.24
N LEU A 141 1.87 6.87 -5.32
CA LEU A 141 1.13 6.95 -4.06
C LEU A 141 1.63 8.11 -3.20
N LYS A 142 2.95 8.33 -3.12
CA LYS A 142 3.52 9.49 -2.42
C LYS A 142 3.05 10.81 -3.04
N VAL A 143 3.06 10.95 -4.36
CA VAL A 143 2.55 12.14 -5.08
C VAL A 143 1.09 12.40 -4.73
N ARG A 144 0.22 11.39 -4.76
CA ARG A 144 -1.19 11.55 -4.39
C ARG A 144 -1.35 12.05 -2.95
N ARG A 145 -0.63 11.47 -2.00
CA ARG A 145 -0.65 11.89 -0.59
C ARG A 145 -0.25 13.35 -0.42
N MET A 146 0.85 13.77 -1.05
CA MET A 146 1.32 15.15 -0.97
C MET A 146 0.38 16.14 -1.65
N ARG A 147 -0.25 15.75 -2.77
CA ARG A 147 -1.27 16.58 -3.41
C ARG A 147 -2.47 16.81 -2.48
N ASN A 148 -2.98 15.75 -1.85
CA ASN A 148 -4.06 15.87 -0.88
C ASN A 148 -3.72 16.75 0.31
N HIS A 149 -2.51 16.59 0.85
CA HIS A 149 -2.03 17.46 1.92
C HIS A 149 -1.95 18.92 1.51
N LEU A 150 -1.53 19.21 0.27
CA LEU A 150 -1.45 20.59 -0.23
C LEU A 150 -2.82 21.18 -0.56
N LEU A 151 -3.83 20.36 -0.89
CA LEU A 151 -5.21 20.83 -1.07
C LEU A 151 -5.80 21.35 0.25
N THR A 152 -5.48 20.71 1.38
CA THR A 152 -5.92 21.15 2.71
C THR A 152 -5.00 22.22 3.32
N ASN A 153 -3.70 22.15 3.05
CA ASN A 153 -2.70 23.11 3.55
C ASN A 153 -1.83 23.67 2.40
N PRO A 154 -2.35 24.67 1.66
CA PRO A 154 -1.71 25.19 0.45
C PRO A 154 -0.47 26.05 0.70
N HIS A 155 -0.22 26.47 1.95
CA HIS A 155 0.90 27.36 2.29
C HIS A 155 2.18 26.60 2.63
N ASN A 156 2.13 25.27 2.75
CA ASN A 156 3.30 24.46 3.06
C ASN A 156 4.24 24.33 1.85
N ASN A 157 5.20 25.26 1.75
CA ASN A 157 6.16 25.30 0.64
C ASN A 157 7.18 24.15 0.66
N ILE A 158 7.47 23.58 1.83
CA ILE A 158 8.32 22.39 1.96
C ILE A 158 7.66 21.22 1.24
N CYS A 159 6.37 20.98 1.48
CA CYS A 159 5.61 19.94 0.78
C CYS A 159 5.52 20.19 -0.73
N LYS A 160 5.42 21.44 -1.19
CA LYS A 160 5.47 21.77 -2.63
C LYS A 160 6.81 21.38 -3.26
N MET A 161 7.91 21.70 -2.58
CA MET A 161 9.26 21.34 -3.03
C MET A 161 9.44 19.82 -3.10
N ILE A 162 9.06 19.10 -2.03
CA ILE A 162 9.13 17.63 -1.99
C ILE A 162 8.22 17.00 -3.06
N LEU A 163 7.04 17.58 -3.29
CA LEU A 163 6.13 17.16 -4.36
C LEU A 163 6.82 17.29 -5.73
N GLY A 164 7.47 18.42 -6.01
CA GLY A 164 8.20 18.63 -7.25
C GLY A 164 9.29 17.58 -7.49
N PHE A 165 10.13 17.32 -6.48
CA PHE A 165 11.15 16.26 -6.57
C PHE A 165 10.55 14.87 -6.77
N THR A 166 9.42 14.58 -6.11
CA THR A 166 8.78 13.26 -6.20
C THR A 166 8.10 13.07 -7.56
N GLU A 167 7.47 14.10 -8.12
CA GLU A 167 6.90 14.08 -9.47
C GLU A 167 7.99 13.89 -10.54
N HIS A 168 9.15 14.55 -10.37
CA HIS A 168 10.31 14.32 -11.25
C HIS A 168 10.81 12.87 -11.17
N SER A 169 10.99 12.34 -9.95
CA SER A 169 11.39 10.95 -9.74
C SER A 169 10.38 9.95 -10.32
N LEU A 170 9.08 10.22 -10.17
CA LEU A 170 8.00 9.43 -10.77
C LEU A 170 8.09 9.43 -12.30
N LYS A 171 8.31 10.59 -12.92
CA LYS A 171 8.50 10.71 -14.37
C LYS A 171 9.66 9.83 -14.85
N CYS A 172 10.80 9.86 -14.16
CA CYS A 172 11.95 9.03 -14.51
C CYS A 172 11.66 7.53 -14.34
N ALA A 173 10.99 7.12 -13.26
CA ALA A 173 10.59 5.72 -13.05
C ALA A 173 9.62 5.24 -14.14
N LEU A 174 8.58 6.01 -14.45
CA LEU A 174 7.60 5.67 -15.48
C LEU A 174 8.22 5.62 -16.88
N ARG A 175 9.16 6.50 -17.22
CA ARG A 175 9.87 6.45 -18.51
C ARG A 175 10.71 5.18 -18.66
N ARG A 176 11.37 4.73 -17.60
CA ARG A 176 12.11 3.45 -17.59
C ARG A 176 11.15 2.27 -17.70
N LEU A 177 10.09 2.25 -16.89
CA LEU A 177 9.08 1.20 -16.91
C LEU A 177 8.45 1.04 -18.30
N ARG A 178 8.07 2.15 -18.95
CA ARG A 178 7.52 2.14 -20.32
C ARG A 178 8.40 1.41 -21.32
N LYS A 179 9.73 1.48 -21.17
CA LYS A 179 10.70 0.86 -22.08
C LYS A 179 10.99 -0.60 -21.74
N ARG A 180 10.82 -1.02 -20.48
CA ARG A 180 11.05 -2.39 -20.02
C ARG A 180 9.80 -3.27 -20.12
N ASP A 181 8.67 -2.76 -19.62
CA ASP A 181 7.40 -3.48 -19.61
C ASP A 181 6.26 -2.47 -19.85
N PHE A 182 5.86 -2.35 -21.12
CA PHE A 182 4.80 -1.43 -21.52
C PHE A 182 3.43 -1.83 -20.95
N LYS A 183 3.18 -3.13 -20.71
CA LYS A 183 1.88 -3.60 -20.20
C LYS A 183 1.70 -3.24 -18.73
N LYS A 184 2.76 -3.32 -17.90
CA LYS A 184 2.71 -2.85 -16.51
C LYS A 184 2.72 -1.32 -16.40
N TYR A 185 3.31 -0.64 -17.39
CA TYR A 185 3.31 0.82 -17.48
C TYR A 185 1.91 1.39 -17.71
N TRP A 186 1.13 0.75 -18.59
CA TRP A 186 -0.23 1.12 -18.94
C TRP A 186 -1.21 0.79 -17.82
#